data_AF-A0A7I7L2I7-F1
#
_entry.id   AF-A0A7I7L2I7-F1
#
_cell.length_a   1.000
_cell.length_b   1.000
_cell.length_c   1.000
_cell.angle_alpha   90.00
_cell.angle_beta   90.00
_cell.angle_gamma   90.00
#
_symmetry.space_group_name_H-M   'P 1'
#
loop_
_entity.id
_entity.type
_entity.pdbx_description
1 polymer ?
#
loop_
_entity_poly.entity_id
_entity_poly.type
_entity_poly.pdbx_seq_one_letter_code
_entity_poly.pdbx_strand_id
1 'polypeptide(L)'
;MTAPSAEAPFTAKMAYYRTQHTSRGVRLTHMIGTPVIASAIPLLFAKPRVGIPMFFGGWIFQIAGHRVFEHNLPSTHKGWITYQLTGVIDVCEQYGELLARRSQRKAARGQRVKVTA
;
A
#
# COMPACT_ATOMS: atom_id res chain seq x y z
N MET A 1 -5.50 -0.56 -19.59
CA MET A 1 -6.34 -1.71 -19.20
C MET A 1 -7.66 -1.18 -18.66
N THR A 2 -8.78 -1.82 -18.99
CA THR A 2 -10.07 -1.51 -18.36
C THR A 2 -10.13 -2.16 -16.98
N ALA A 3 -10.78 -1.48 -16.03
CA ALA A 3 -10.97 -2.02 -14.68
C ALA A 3 -11.85 -3.30 -14.73
N PRO A 4 -11.40 -4.41 -14.12
CA PRO A 4 -12.19 -5.64 -14.01
C PRO A 4 -13.56 -5.42 -13.38
N SER A 5 -14.54 -6.26 -13.73
CA SER A 5 -15.88 -6.24 -13.13
C SER A 5 -15.85 -6.56 -11.62
N ALA A 6 -16.96 -6.30 -10.93
CA ALA A 6 -17.12 -6.63 -9.52
C ALA A 6 -16.88 -8.13 -9.24
N GLU A 7 -17.39 -9.00 -10.11
CA GLU A 7 -17.28 -10.47 -10.01
C GLU A 7 -15.97 -11.05 -10.54
N ALA A 8 -15.07 -10.21 -11.10
CA ALA A 8 -13.81 -10.70 -11.63
C ALA A 8 -12.94 -11.35 -10.53
N PRO A 9 -12.11 -12.35 -10.88
CA PRO A 9 -11.19 -12.96 -9.93
C PRO A 9 -10.29 -11.93 -9.23
N PHE A 10 -9.99 -12.16 -7.95
CA PHE A 10 -9.16 -11.26 -7.15
C PHE A 10 -7.77 -11.03 -7.79
N THR A 11 -7.20 -12.05 -8.42
CA THR A 11 -5.93 -11.96 -9.15
C THR A 11 -5.98 -10.96 -10.31
N ALA A 12 -7.10 -10.89 -11.04
CA ALA A 12 -7.30 -9.91 -12.11
C ALA A 12 -7.40 -8.48 -11.55
N LYS A 13 -8.09 -8.31 -10.41
CA LYS A 13 -8.16 -7.02 -9.70
C LYS A 13 -6.79 -6.59 -9.20
N MET A 14 -5.99 -7.50 -8.67
CA MET A 14 -4.62 -7.23 -8.24
C MET A 14 -3.71 -6.86 -9.41
N ALA A 15 -3.81 -7.58 -10.53
CA ALA A 15 -3.08 -7.24 -11.75
C ALA A 15 -3.42 -5.82 -12.23
N TYR A 16 -4.72 -5.48 -12.29
CA TYR A 16 -5.15 -4.14 -12.64
C TYR A 16 -4.67 -3.09 -11.62
N TYR A 17 -4.82 -3.35 -10.32
CA TYR A 17 -4.34 -2.47 -9.24
C TYR A 17 -2.87 -2.11 -9.43
N ARG A 18 -2.00 -3.09 -9.72
CA ARG A 18 -0.57 -2.87 -9.94
C ARG A 18 -0.27 -1.98 -11.15
N THR A 19 -1.14 -1.94 -12.15
CA THR A 19 -1.00 -1.00 -13.29
C THR A 19 -1.31 0.45 -12.92
N GLN A 20 -1.95 0.70 -11.78
CA GLN A 20 -2.32 2.03 -11.28
C GLN A 20 -1.43 2.53 -10.12
N HIS A 21 -0.41 1.73 -9.74
CA HIS A 21 0.52 1.99 -8.64
C HIS A 21 1.95 1.65 -9.09
N THR A 22 2.36 2.25 -10.19
CA THR A 22 3.65 2.01 -10.84
C THR A 22 4.75 2.93 -10.33
N SER A 23 4.41 4.15 -9.96
CA SER A 23 5.33 5.17 -9.50
C SER A 23 5.79 4.91 -8.06
N ARG A 24 7.04 5.29 -7.76
CA ARG A 24 7.55 5.24 -6.39
C ARG A 24 6.76 6.16 -5.45
N GLY A 25 6.28 7.28 -5.96
CA GLY A 25 5.51 8.25 -5.19
C GLY A 25 4.17 7.68 -4.72
N VAL A 26 3.36 7.12 -5.62
CA VAL A 26 2.10 6.45 -5.25
C VAL A 26 2.34 5.30 -4.28
N ARG A 27 3.35 4.46 -4.54
CA ARG A 27 3.68 3.36 -3.63
C ARG A 27 4.03 3.86 -2.22
N LEU A 28 4.85 4.90 -2.11
CA LEU A 28 5.22 5.47 -0.82
C LEU A 28 4.01 6.07 -0.09
N THR A 29 3.14 6.79 -0.79
CA THR A 29 1.94 7.35 -0.15
C THR A 29 1.01 6.25 0.35
N HIS A 30 0.93 5.12 -0.35
CA HIS A 30 0.15 3.95 0.06
C HIS A 30 0.77 3.22 1.24
N MET A 31 2.10 3.04 1.23
CA MET A 31 2.84 2.46 2.35
C MET A 31 2.61 3.21 3.66
N ILE A 32 2.35 4.52 3.64
CA ILE A 32 2.03 5.28 4.86
C ILE A 32 0.52 5.34 5.08
N GLY A 33 -0.24 5.68 4.05
CA GLY A 33 -1.68 5.93 4.17
C GLY A 33 -2.49 4.68 4.50
N THR A 34 -2.16 3.53 3.91
CA THR A 34 -2.89 2.27 4.18
C THR A 34 -2.77 1.85 5.65
N PRO A 35 -1.57 1.80 6.29
CA PRO A 35 -1.47 1.52 7.73
C PRO A 35 -2.17 2.56 8.61
N VAL A 36 -2.15 3.84 8.22
CA VAL A 36 -2.88 4.90 8.94
C VAL A 36 -4.38 4.63 8.90
N ILE A 37 -4.95 4.32 7.74
CA ILE A 37 -6.38 3.98 7.60
C ILE A 37 -6.71 2.70 8.38
N ALA A 38 -5.90 1.65 8.23
CA ALA A 38 -6.11 0.38 8.92
C ALA A 38 -6.13 0.56 10.44
N SER A 39 -5.23 1.38 10.98
CA SER A 39 -5.19 1.73 12.41
C SER A 39 -6.32 2.67 12.82
N ALA A 40 -6.80 3.51 11.91
CA ALA A 40 -7.92 4.41 12.17
C ALA A 40 -9.23 3.66 12.40
N ILE A 41 -9.47 2.53 11.72
CA ILE A 41 -10.72 1.76 11.83
C ILE A 41 -11.08 1.40 13.29
N PRO A 42 -10.23 0.73 14.09
CA PRO A 42 -10.56 0.47 15.49
C PRO A 42 -10.66 1.77 16.32
N LEU A 43 -9.88 2.80 15.97
CA LEU A 43 -9.92 4.10 16.65
C LEU A 43 -11.19 4.90 16.36
N LEU A 44 -11.88 4.68 15.23
CA LEU A 44 -13.18 5.29 14.96
C LEU A 44 -14.20 4.90 16.04
N PHE A 45 -14.08 3.70 16.61
CA PHE A 45 -14.95 3.22 17.69
C PHE A 45 -14.39 3.55 19.07
N ALA A 46 -13.08 3.36 19.30
CA ALA A 46 -12.46 3.53 20.62
C ALA A 46 -12.19 5.00 20.98
N LYS A 47 -11.73 5.81 20.01
CA LYS A 47 -11.33 7.22 20.19
C LYS A 47 -11.66 8.04 18.94
N PRO A 48 -12.95 8.35 18.67
CA PRO A 48 -13.39 8.98 17.42
C PRO A 48 -12.66 10.28 17.08
N ARG A 49 -12.33 11.10 18.10
CA ARG A 49 -11.56 12.34 17.95
C ARG A 49 -10.20 12.16 17.28
N VAL A 50 -9.61 10.97 17.39
CA VAL A 50 -8.34 10.58 16.75
C VAL A 50 -8.59 9.74 15.50
N GLY A 51 -9.53 8.79 15.56
CA GLY A 51 -9.85 7.90 14.45
C GLY A 51 -10.35 8.64 13.20
N ILE A 52 -11.23 9.63 13.37
CA ILE A 52 -11.80 10.42 12.26
C ILE A 52 -10.70 11.13 11.46
N PRO A 53 -9.84 11.98 12.07
CA PRO A 53 -8.80 12.68 11.31
C PRO A 53 -7.78 11.71 10.71
N MET A 54 -7.44 10.60 11.37
CA MET A 54 -6.56 9.58 10.79
C MET A 54 -7.19 8.91 9.55
N PHE A 55 -8.46 8.55 9.62
CA PHE A 55 -9.16 7.89 8.52
C PHE A 55 -9.20 8.80 7.28
N PHE A 56 -9.71 10.02 7.42
CA PHE A 56 -9.80 10.97 6.31
C PHE A 56 -8.42 11.46 5.86
N GLY A 57 -7.50 11.71 6.79
CA GLY A 57 -6.13 12.12 6.49
C GLY A 57 -5.37 11.07 5.67
N GLY A 58 -5.50 9.79 6.05
CA GLY A 58 -4.89 8.68 5.30
C GLY A 58 -5.46 8.54 3.89
N TRP A 59 -6.77 8.75 3.70
CA TRP A 59 -7.40 8.79 2.38
C TRP A 59 -6.91 9.95 1.53
N ILE A 60 -6.92 11.17 2.08
CA ILE A 60 -6.46 12.38 1.39
C ILE A 60 -5.00 12.21 0.95
N PHE A 61 -4.14 11.67 1.81
CA PHE A 61 -2.74 11.45 1.50
C PHE A 61 -2.52 10.47 0.33
N GLN A 62 -3.25 9.36 0.29
CA GLN A 62 -3.17 8.39 -0.81
C GLN A 62 -3.72 8.96 -2.12
N ILE A 63 -4.87 9.65 -2.06
CA ILE A 63 -5.48 10.32 -3.22
C ILE A 63 -4.55 11.39 -3.78
N ALA A 64 -3.89 12.17 -2.91
CA ALA A 64 -2.90 13.16 -3.33
C ALA A 64 -1.72 12.48 -4.06
N GLY A 65 -1.22 11.35 -3.55
CA GLY A 65 -0.19 10.57 -4.24
C GLY A 65 -0.59 10.16 -5.65
N HIS A 66 -1.78 9.58 -5.81
CA HIS A 66 -2.33 9.23 -7.13
C HIS A 66 -2.38 10.44 -8.07
N ARG A 67 -2.91 11.58 -7.61
CA ARG A 67 -3.04 12.78 -8.45
C ARG A 67 -1.70 13.41 -8.82
N VAL A 68 -0.72 13.39 -7.92
CA VAL A 68 0.58 14.04 -8.12
C VAL A 68 1.51 13.19 -8.98
N PHE A 69 1.53 11.87 -8.79
CA PHE A 69 2.55 11.01 -9.39
C PHE A 69 2.07 10.15 -10.57
N GLU A 70 0.78 9.82 -10.65
CA GLU A 70 0.23 9.00 -11.75
C GLU A 70 -0.97 9.64 -12.46
N HIS A 71 -1.41 10.82 -11.99
CA HIS A 71 -2.52 11.60 -12.54
C HIS A 71 -3.82 10.76 -12.75
N ASN A 72 -4.02 9.73 -11.92
CA ASN A 72 -5.17 8.85 -11.94
C ASN A 72 -5.99 8.99 -10.63
N LEU A 73 -7.10 8.26 -10.55
CA LEU A 73 -7.92 8.17 -9.34
C LEU A 73 -7.82 6.74 -8.75
N PRO A 74 -8.06 6.58 -7.45
CA PRO A 74 -8.07 5.25 -6.84
C PRO A 74 -9.07 4.31 -7.54
N SER A 75 -8.69 3.05 -7.70
CA SER A 75 -9.52 2.02 -8.35
C SER A 75 -10.76 1.60 -7.54
N THR A 76 -11.02 2.24 -6.41
CA THR A 76 -11.98 1.85 -5.37
C THR A 76 -13.45 1.88 -5.82
N HIS A 77 -13.78 2.63 -6.87
CA HIS A 77 -15.15 2.82 -7.36
C HIS A 77 -15.76 1.59 -8.07
N LYS A 78 -14.97 0.57 -8.44
CA LYS A 78 -15.46 -0.63 -9.18
C LYS A 78 -15.62 -1.90 -8.34
N GLY A 79 -15.30 -1.83 -7.06
CA GLY A 79 -15.31 -2.98 -6.15
C GLY A 79 -14.77 -2.59 -4.79
N TRP A 80 -15.55 -1.77 -4.07
CA TRP A 80 -15.13 -1.03 -2.88
C TRP A 80 -14.27 -1.86 -1.93
N ILE A 81 -14.77 -3.03 -1.50
CA ILE A 81 -14.10 -3.91 -0.54
C ILE A 81 -12.87 -4.58 -1.16
N THR A 82 -13.02 -5.21 -2.33
CA THR A 82 -11.94 -5.96 -2.96
C THR A 82 -10.73 -5.09 -3.27
N TYR A 83 -10.93 -3.83 -3.66
CA TYR A 83 -9.82 -2.90 -3.92
C TYR A 83 -9.18 -2.33 -2.64
N GLN A 84 -9.88 -2.32 -1.50
CA GLN A 84 -9.21 -2.07 -0.21
C GLN A 84 -8.27 -3.23 0.13
N LEU A 85 -8.72 -4.47 -0.08
CA LEU A 85 -7.90 -5.65 0.18
C LEU A 85 -6.67 -5.70 -0.72
N THR A 86 -6.79 -5.31 -2.00
CA THR A 86 -5.61 -5.22 -2.88
C THR A 86 -4.58 -4.23 -2.33
N GLY A 87 -5.02 -3.07 -1.82
CA GLY A 87 -4.13 -2.07 -1.24
C GLY A 87 -3.41 -2.56 0.01
N VAL A 88 -4.13 -3.23 0.92
CA VAL A 88 -3.53 -3.82 2.12
C VAL A 88 -2.50 -4.89 1.77
N ILE A 89 -2.85 -5.81 0.86
CA ILE A 89 -1.96 -6.90 0.44
C ILE A 89 -0.70 -6.34 -0.23
N ASP A 90 -0.83 -5.39 -1.16
CA ASP A 90 0.31 -4.79 -1.83
C ASP A 90 1.25 -4.07 -0.85
N VAL A 91 0.72 -3.37 0.16
CA VAL A 91 1.54 -2.75 1.20
C VAL A 91 2.24 -3.80 2.09
N CYS A 92 1.57 -4.90 2.42
CA CYS A 92 2.20 -6.02 3.11
C CYS A 92 3.35 -6.63 2.29
N GLU A 93 3.14 -6.83 0.98
CA GLU A 93 4.18 -7.30 0.05
C GLU A 93 5.38 -6.33 0.04
N GLN A 94 5.13 -5.03 -0.10
CA GLN A 94 6.17 -3.99 -0.12
C GLN A 94 6.99 -3.96 1.19
N TYR A 95 6.33 -4.06 2.35
CA TYR A 95 7.05 -4.17 3.62
C TYR A 95 7.86 -5.46 3.74
N GLY A 96 7.30 -6.58 3.29
CA GLY A 96 8.01 -7.87 3.23
C GLY A 96 9.28 -7.79 2.39
N GLU A 97 9.20 -7.18 1.20
CA GLU A 97 10.36 -6.96 0.34
C GLU A 97 11.43 -6.08 0.99
N LEU A 98 11.04 -5.00 1.67
CA LEU A 98 11.99 -4.12 2.37
C LEU A 98 12.73 -4.85 3.48
N LEU A 99 12.01 -5.67 4.26
CA LEU A 99 12.58 -6.51 5.31
C LEU A 99 13.53 -7.56 4.72
N ALA A 100 13.13 -8.25 3.65
CA ALA A 100 13.96 -9.22 2.96
C ALA A 100 15.26 -8.60 2.44
N ARG A 101 15.18 -7.46 1.74
CA ARG A 101 16.35 -6.72 1.25
C ARG A 101 17.27 -6.29 2.39
N ARG A 102 16.72 -5.86 3.53
CA ARG A 102 17.51 -5.52 4.72
C ARG A 102 18.25 -6.74 5.28
N SER A 103 17.58 -7.90 5.34
CA SER A 103 18.19 -9.16 5.78
C SER A 103 19.35 -9.59 4.86
N GLN A 104 19.13 -9.58 3.54
CA GLN A 104 20.15 -9.91 2.54
C GLN A 104 21.38 -9.01 2.65
N ARG A 105 21.19 -7.68 2.79
CA ARG A 105 22.31 -6.73 2.99
C ARG A 105 23.10 -7.02 4.27
N LYS A 106 22.42 -7.37 5.37
CA LYS A 106 23.07 -7.75 6.63
C LYS A 106 23.90 -9.02 6.47
N ALA A 107 23.36 -10.03 5.79
CA ALA A 107 24.07 -11.29 5.51
C ALA A 107 25.33 -11.06 4.64
N ALA A 108 25.21 -10.28 3.55
CA ALA A 108 26.32 -9.93 2.68
C ALA A 108 27.43 -9.18 3.42
N ARG A 109 27.07 -8.22 4.30
CA ARG A 109 28.05 -7.51 5.14
C ARG A 109 28.77 -8.46 6.10
N GLY A 110 28.03 -9.39 6.72
CA GLY A 110 28.61 -10.40 7.61
C GLY A 110 29.58 -11.36 6.89
N GLN A 111 29.26 -11.78 5.67
CA GLN A 111 30.16 -12.58 4.83
C GLN A 111 31.43 -11.79 4.47
N ARG A 112 31.30 -10.53 4.06
CA ARG A 112 32.45 -9.68 3.73
C ARG A 112 33.43 -9.54 4.90
N VAL A 113 32.93 -9.32 6.12
CA VAL A 113 33.77 -9.23 7.33
C VAL A 113 34.52 -10.53 7.61
N LYS A 114 33.89 -11.69 7.42
CA LYS A 114 34.55 -13.01 7.58
C LYS A 114 35.63 -13.29 6.54
N VAL A 115 35.53 -12.74 5.34
CA VAL A 115 36.53 -12.94 4.26
C VAL A 115 37.76 -12.05 4.46
N THR A 116 37.61 -10.92 5.15
CA THR A 116 38.71 -9.95 5.39
C THR A 116 39.39 -10.10 6.76
N ALA A 117 38.95 -11.05 7.59
CA ALA A 117 39.52 -11.38 8.90
C ALA A 117 40.31 -12.67 8.81
#